data_AF-E9HBK2-F1
#
_entry.id   AF-E9HBK2-F1
#
_cell.length_a   1.000
_cell.length_b   1.000
_cell.length_c   1.000
_cell.angle_alpha   90.00
_cell.angle_beta   90.00
_cell.angle_gamma   90.00
#
_symmetry.space_group_name_H-M   'P 1'
#
loop_
_entity.id
_entity.type
_entity.pdbx_description
1 polymer ?
#
loop_
_entity_poly.entity_id
_entity_poly.type
_entity_poly.pdbx_seq_one_letter_code
_entity_poly.pdbx_strand_id
1 'polypeptide(L)'
;MTDDDPVQPRRDAYARIYFMEVRSRLEQSNPMAFKEFVTVLAQLQSTPDSFLEFYRKIESILKDNMDLLEEFVLFLSPEAAAQCGVQFQHFLYVRMREFFSKLKIHFKDSPSQLERTLKTLQQVESSASPNINDIKNTILPLLKGNAHLTQGFLQLFPDDVPPPS
;
A
#
# COMPACT_ATOMS: atom_id res chain seq x y z
N MET A 1 17.64 -1.09 27.51
CA MET A 1 16.17 -0.94 27.54
C MET A 1 15.73 -0.77 26.11
N THR A 2 15.53 -1.89 25.42
CA THR A 2 15.04 -1.91 24.05
C THR A 2 13.53 -1.78 24.12
N ASP A 3 13.04 -0.65 23.65
CA ASP A 3 11.63 -0.40 23.36
C ASP A 3 11.20 -1.45 22.32
N ASP A 4 10.50 -2.48 22.76
CA ASP A 4 9.87 -3.47 21.88
C ASP A 4 8.65 -2.79 21.26
N ASP A 5 8.91 -1.95 20.25
CA ASP A 5 7.86 -1.18 19.57
C ASP A 5 7.00 -2.17 18.76
N PRO A 6 5.69 -2.33 19.07
CA PRO A 6 4.80 -3.28 18.40
C PRO A 6 4.55 -2.96 16.90
N VAL A 7 5.10 -1.85 16.39
CA VAL A 7 5.11 -1.47 14.97
C VAL A 7 6.20 -2.21 14.19
N GLN A 8 7.36 -2.49 14.81
CA GLN A 8 8.52 -3.11 14.18
C GLN A 8 8.27 -4.55 13.69
N PRO A 9 7.71 -5.48 14.49
CA PRO A 9 7.43 -6.85 14.02
C PRO A 9 6.38 -6.91 12.91
N ARG A 10 5.49 -5.90 12.81
CA ARG A 10 4.52 -5.81 11.70
C ARG A 10 5.14 -5.34 10.40
N ARG A 11 6.14 -4.46 10.46
CA ARG A 11 6.90 -4.03 9.27
C ARG A 11 7.69 -5.21 8.69
N ASP A 12 8.32 -6.00 9.56
CA ASP A 12 9.10 -7.17 9.13
C ASP A 12 8.20 -8.27 8.53
N ALA A 13 7.00 -8.46 9.06
CA ALA A 13 6.03 -9.38 8.49
C ALA A 13 5.59 -8.97 7.07
N TYR A 14 5.32 -7.68 6.86
CA TYR A 14 4.95 -7.16 5.53
C TYR A 14 6.11 -7.28 4.54
N ALA A 15 7.32 -6.89 4.92
CA ALA A 15 8.52 -7.03 4.09
C ALA A 15 8.76 -8.49 3.67
N ARG A 16 8.55 -9.44 4.59
CA ARG A 16 8.66 -10.87 4.30
C ARG A 16 7.62 -11.35 3.29
N ILE A 17 6.35 -10.96 3.46
CA ILE A 17 5.27 -11.34 2.54
C ILE A 17 5.57 -10.80 1.14
N TYR A 18 5.87 -9.50 1.05
CA TYR A 18 6.23 -8.86 -0.21
C TYR A 18 7.42 -9.56 -0.89
N PHE A 19 8.51 -9.82 -0.16
CA PHE A 19 9.66 -10.51 -0.71
C PHE A 19 9.34 -11.92 -1.23
N MET A 20 8.51 -12.67 -0.49
CA MET A 20 8.07 -14.00 -0.92
C MET A 20 7.23 -13.94 -2.20
N GLU A 21 6.43 -12.89 -2.37
CA GLU A 21 5.65 -12.69 -3.57
C GLU A 21 6.52 -12.32 -4.78
N VAL A 22 7.44 -11.37 -4.63
CA VAL A 22 8.44 -11.03 -5.66
C VAL A 22 9.21 -12.29 -6.07
N ARG A 23 9.66 -13.08 -5.10
CA ARG A 23 10.33 -14.35 -5.35
C ARG A 23 9.46 -15.30 -6.17
N SER A 24 8.23 -15.54 -5.73
CA SER A 24 7.31 -16.46 -6.41
C SER A 24 7.08 -16.08 -7.87
N ARG A 25 6.87 -14.79 -8.15
CA ARG A 25 6.60 -14.31 -9.50
C ARG A 25 7.85 -14.26 -10.38
N LEU A 26 8.98 -13.78 -9.85
CA LEU A 26 10.20 -13.62 -10.64
C LEU A 26 10.99 -14.93 -10.79
N GLU A 27 11.05 -15.82 -9.80
CA GLU A 27 11.80 -17.09 -9.95
C GLU A 27 11.21 -17.98 -11.06
N GLN A 28 9.90 -17.90 -11.30
CA GLN A 28 9.24 -18.70 -12.34
C GLN A 28 9.33 -18.05 -13.73
N SER A 29 9.18 -16.73 -13.79
CA SER A 29 9.13 -15.99 -15.07
C SER A 29 10.50 -15.52 -15.56
N ASN A 30 11.34 -15.02 -14.65
CA ASN A 30 12.65 -14.45 -14.96
C ASN A 30 13.63 -14.57 -13.75
N PRO A 31 14.29 -15.73 -13.59
CA PRO A 31 15.21 -15.99 -12.48
C PRO A 31 16.36 -14.98 -12.38
N MET A 32 16.80 -14.42 -13.51
CA MET A 32 17.87 -13.42 -13.54
C MET A 32 17.40 -12.10 -12.94
N ALA A 33 16.17 -11.67 -13.24
CA ALA A 33 15.56 -10.49 -12.62
C ALA A 33 15.42 -10.67 -11.10
N PHE A 34 15.07 -11.87 -10.61
CA PHE A 34 15.06 -12.14 -9.17
C PHE A 34 16.44 -12.01 -8.52
N LYS A 35 17.48 -12.56 -9.16
CA LYS A 35 18.86 -12.42 -8.68
C LYS A 35 19.31 -10.95 -8.67
N GLU A 36 18.97 -10.20 -9.70
CA GLU A 36 19.24 -8.77 -9.78
C GLU A 36 18.52 -8.00 -8.67
N PHE A 37 17.24 -8.29 -8.44
CA PHE A 37 16.44 -7.72 -7.35
C PHE A 37 17.13 -7.87 -5.99
N VAL A 38 17.54 -9.09 -5.64
CA VAL A 38 18.24 -9.37 -4.37
C VAL A 38 19.58 -8.63 -4.30
N THR A 39 20.30 -8.56 -5.43
CA THR A 39 21.59 -7.85 -5.51
C THR A 39 21.42 -6.36 -5.25
N VAL A 40 20.41 -5.73 -5.87
CA VAL A 40 20.08 -4.32 -5.68
C VAL A 40 19.68 -4.02 -4.24
N LEU A 41 18.87 -4.90 -3.61
CA LEU A 41 18.51 -4.76 -2.20
C LEU A 41 19.72 -4.87 -1.25
N ALA A 42 20.66 -5.77 -1.53
CA ALA A 42 21.88 -5.91 -0.72
C ALA A 42 22.81 -4.70 -0.84
N GLN A 43 22.87 -4.07 -2.02
CA GLN A 43 23.68 -2.88 -2.26
C GLN A 43 23.15 -1.64 -1.53
N LEU A 44 21.83 -1.54 -1.33
CA LEU A 44 21.21 -0.45 -0.56
C LEU A 44 21.77 -0.33 0.86
N GLN A 45 22.20 -1.44 1.46
CA GLN A 45 22.77 -1.46 2.82
C GLN A 45 24.20 -0.90 2.89
N SER A 46 24.91 -0.81 1.77
CA SER A 46 26.35 -0.51 1.73
C SER A 46 26.68 0.91 1.27
N THR A 47 25.89 1.45 0.35
CA THR A 47 26.06 2.81 -0.20
C THR A 47 24.71 3.36 -0.62
N PRO A 48 24.19 4.43 0.00
CA PRO A 48 23.03 5.13 -0.51
C PRO A 48 23.46 5.97 -1.71
N ASP A 49 23.82 5.32 -2.82
CA ASP A 49 23.67 5.96 -4.12
C ASP A 49 22.22 6.43 -4.22
N SER A 50 22.00 7.64 -4.75
CA SER A 50 20.71 8.34 -4.83
C SER A 50 19.49 7.41 -4.80
N PHE A 51 18.56 7.59 -3.85
CA PHE A 51 17.34 6.78 -3.72
C PHE A 51 16.56 6.68 -5.04
N LEU A 52 16.65 7.73 -5.87
CA LEU A 52 16.11 7.75 -7.22
C LEU A 52 16.72 6.65 -8.11
N GLU A 53 18.05 6.53 -8.15
CA GLU A 53 18.75 5.51 -8.96
C GLU A 53 18.40 4.10 -8.48
N PHE A 54 18.34 3.91 -7.16
CA PHE A 54 17.90 2.64 -6.58
C PHE A 54 16.47 2.30 -7.01
N TYR A 55 15.54 3.26 -6.88
CA TYR A 55 14.15 3.05 -7.27
C TYR A 55 14.01 2.76 -8.77
N ARG A 56 14.76 3.45 -9.64
CA ARG A 56 14.80 3.20 -11.09
C ARG A 56 15.28 1.79 -11.43
N LYS A 57 16.27 1.26 -10.69
CA LYS A 57 16.71 -0.13 -10.84
C LYS A 57 15.59 -1.10 -10.46
N ILE A 58 14.90 -0.87 -9.34
CA ILE A 58 13.75 -1.70 -8.91
C ILE A 58 12.63 -1.64 -9.94
N GLU A 59 12.28 -0.44 -10.45
CA GLU A 59 11.28 -0.24 -11.51
C GLU A 59 11.62 -1.02 -12.78
N SER A 60 12.89 -0.98 -13.22
CA SER A 60 13.34 -1.74 -14.39
C SER A 60 13.22 -3.26 -14.19
N ILE A 61 13.53 -3.76 -13.00
CA ILE A 61 13.46 -5.18 -12.66
C ILE A 61 12.00 -5.65 -12.58
N LEU A 62 11.12 -4.82 -12.02
CA LEU A 62 9.70 -5.14 -11.81
C LEU A 62 8.79 -4.66 -12.96
N LYS A 63 9.35 -4.28 -14.11
CA LYS A 63 8.60 -3.66 -15.22
C LYS A 63 7.38 -4.46 -15.71
N ASP A 64 7.45 -5.79 -15.61
CA ASP A 64 6.39 -6.71 -16.05
C ASP A 64 5.44 -7.09 -14.89
N ASN A 65 5.71 -6.61 -13.67
CA ASN A 65 4.93 -6.84 -12.45
C ASN A 65 4.69 -5.50 -11.74
N MET A 66 3.97 -4.59 -12.42
CA MET A 66 3.73 -3.23 -11.93
C MET A 66 3.07 -3.18 -10.56
N ASP A 67 2.19 -4.12 -10.24
CA ASP A 67 1.56 -4.21 -8.92
C ASP A 67 2.58 -4.43 -7.79
N LEU A 68 3.64 -5.21 -8.03
CA LEU A 68 4.74 -5.33 -7.07
C LEU A 68 5.51 -4.02 -6.92
N LEU A 69 5.71 -3.27 -7.99
CA LEU A 69 6.35 -1.95 -7.92
C LEU A 69 5.49 -0.94 -7.16
N GLU A 70 4.16 -0.97 -7.36
CA GLU A 70 3.20 -0.16 -6.63
C GLU A 70 3.28 -0.45 -5.13
N GLU A 71 3.28 -1.73 -4.74
CA GLU A 71 3.47 -2.11 -3.34
C GLU A 71 4.84 -1.70 -2.79
N PHE A 72 5.89 -1.72 -3.61
CA PHE A 72 7.22 -1.32 -3.18
C PHE A 72 7.27 0.13 -2.68
N VAL A 73 6.42 1.01 -3.22
CA VAL A 73 6.34 2.42 -2.81
C VAL A 73 6.13 2.55 -1.30
N LEU A 74 5.42 1.62 -0.64
CA LEU A 74 5.19 1.61 0.80
C LEU A 74 6.44 1.39 1.66
N PHE A 75 7.57 0.97 1.07
CA PHE A 75 8.85 0.87 1.77
C PHE A 75 9.66 2.17 1.72
N LEU A 76 9.29 3.11 0.85
CA LEU A 76 9.97 4.40 0.76
C LEU A 76 9.63 5.26 1.98
N SER A 77 10.58 6.10 2.42
CA SER A 77 10.23 7.22 3.29
C SER A 77 9.50 8.30 2.48
N PRO A 78 8.78 9.23 3.13
CA PRO A 78 8.16 10.38 2.44
C PRO A 78 9.17 11.17 1.59
N GLU A 79 10.39 11.37 2.09
CA GLU A 79 11.47 12.07 1.40
C GLU A 79 11.96 11.29 0.18
N ALA A 80 12.16 9.97 0.31
CA ALA A 80 12.56 9.12 -0.80
C ALA A 80 11.46 9.05 -1.88
N ALA A 81 10.18 8.94 -1.48
CA ALA A 81 9.05 8.96 -2.40
C ALA A 81 8.98 10.27 -3.19
N ALA A 82 9.25 11.41 -2.54
CA ALA A 82 9.33 12.71 -3.20
C ALA A 82 10.51 12.80 -4.18
N GLN A 83 11.69 12.30 -3.82
CA GLN A 83 12.85 12.24 -4.71
C GLN A 83 12.59 11.36 -5.95
N CYS A 84 11.82 10.29 -5.78
CA CYS A 84 11.43 9.38 -6.85
C CYS A 84 10.23 9.86 -7.69
N GLY A 85 9.54 10.93 -7.26
CA GLY A 85 8.35 11.47 -7.94
C GLY A 85 7.06 10.67 -7.70
N VAL A 86 7.01 9.81 -6.68
CA VAL A 86 5.88 8.93 -6.35
C VAL A 86 5.20 9.33 -5.03
N GLN A 87 5.37 10.57 -4.58
CA GLN A 87 4.87 11.06 -3.28
C GLN A 87 3.35 10.94 -3.12
N PHE A 88 2.57 11.19 -4.18
CA PHE A 88 1.12 11.10 -4.12
C PHE A 88 0.63 9.66 -3.93
N GLN A 89 1.22 8.74 -4.69
CA GLN A 89 0.95 7.30 -4.56
C GLN A 89 1.35 6.79 -3.18
N HIS A 90 2.54 7.16 -2.71
CA HIS A 90 3.00 6.84 -1.35
C HIS A 90 2.02 7.35 -0.28
N PHE A 91 1.63 8.63 -0.37
CA PHE A 91 0.66 9.22 0.55
C PHE A 91 -0.67 8.44 0.55
N LEU A 92 -1.21 8.15 -0.62
CA LEU A 92 -2.47 7.44 -0.76
C LEU A 92 -2.42 6.04 -0.15
N TYR A 93 -1.35 5.27 -0.41
CA TYR A 93 -1.22 3.93 0.14
C TYR A 93 -0.99 3.92 1.66
N VAL A 94 -0.25 4.89 2.20
CA VAL A 94 -0.14 5.06 3.66
C VAL A 94 -1.51 5.32 4.27
N ARG A 95 -2.30 6.24 3.69
CA ARG A 95 -3.67 6.52 4.15
C ARG A 95 -4.58 5.30 4.04
N MET A 96 -4.45 4.53 2.97
CA MET A 96 -5.21 3.30 2.77
C MET A 96 -4.89 2.26 3.85
N ARG A 97 -3.61 2.06 4.18
CA ARG A 97 -3.19 1.17 5.26
C ARG A 97 -3.69 1.62 6.63
N GLU A 98 -3.62 2.92 6.90
CA GLU A 98 -4.16 3.50 8.14
C GLU A 98 -5.67 3.27 8.24
N PHE A 99 -6.41 3.49 7.15
CA PHE A 99 -7.85 3.23 7.08
C PHE A 99 -8.16 1.77 7.38
N PHE A 100 -7.53 0.82 6.68
CA PHE A 100 -7.76 -0.61 6.93
C PHE A 100 -7.34 -1.06 8.34
N SER A 101 -6.29 -0.48 8.90
CA SER A 101 -5.90 -0.74 10.29
C SER A 101 -6.98 -0.27 11.26
N LYS A 102 -7.49 0.96 11.09
CA LYS A 102 -8.59 1.49 11.91
C LYS A 102 -9.87 0.66 11.73
N LEU A 103 -10.15 0.22 10.50
CA LEU A 103 -11.30 -0.63 10.18
C LEU A 103 -11.23 -1.97 10.94
N LYS A 104 -10.06 -2.63 10.91
CA LYS A 104 -9.81 -3.88 11.64
C LYS A 104 -9.94 -3.71 13.16
N ILE A 105 -9.41 -2.61 13.70
CA ILE A 105 -9.52 -2.30 15.13
C ILE A 105 -10.99 -2.08 15.53
N HIS A 106 -11.72 -1.29 14.73
CA HIS A 106 -13.12 -0.99 15.01
C HIS A 106 -14.01 -2.23 15.05
N PHE A 107 -13.82 -3.14 14.08
CA PHE A 107 -14.59 -4.37 13.99
C PHE A 107 -13.94 -5.57 14.69
N LYS A 108 -12.98 -5.33 15.60
CA LYS A 108 -12.27 -6.41 16.31
C LYS A 108 -13.24 -7.39 17.00
N ASP A 109 -14.29 -6.86 17.61
CA ASP A 109 -15.32 -7.64 18.32
C ASP A 109 -16.52 -8.01 17.41
N SER A 110 -16.43 -7.72 16.11
CA SER A 110 -17.49 -7.97 15.12
C SER A 110 -16.89 -8.43 13.78
N PRO A 111 -16.22 -9.60 13.73
CA PRO A 111 -15.52 -10.08 12.54
C PRO A 111 -16.43 -10.30 11.34
N SER A 112 -17.70 -10.65 11.55
CA SER A 112 -18.70 -10.78 10.47
C SER A 112 -18.99 -9.44 9.77
N GLN A 113 -18.98 -8.33 10.51
CA GLN A 113 -19.14 -6.99 9.93
C GLN A 113 -17.88 -6.55 9.17
N LEU A 114 -16.70 -6.88 9.69
CA LEU A 114 -15.44 -6.67 8.97
C LEU A 114 -15.44 -7.42 7.64
N GLU A 115 -15.75 -8.72 7.67
CA GLU A 115 -15.79 -9.57 6.48
C GLU A 115 -16.80 -9.05 5.45
N ARG A 116 -18.00 -8.67 5.90
CA ARG A 116 -19.02 -8.06 5.04
C ARG A 116 -18.50 -6.78 4.39
N THR A 117 -17.86 -5.91 5.16
CA THR A 117 -17.32 -4.64 4.65
C THR A 117 -16.22 -4.87 3.61
N LEU A 118 -15.30 -5.80 3.87
CA LEU A 118 -14.23 -6.16 2.92
C LEU A 118 -14.78 -6.81 1.65
N LYS A 119 -15.77 -7.71 1.77
CA LYS A 119 -16.46 -8.30 0.61
C LYS A 119 -17.17 -7.25 -0.23
N THR A 120 -17.80 -6.27 0.42
CA THR A 120 -18.45 -5.18 -0.30
C THR A 120 -17.44 -4.32 -1.06
N LEU A 121 -16.26 -4.03 -0.49
CA LEU A 121 -15.17 -3.35 -1.21
C LEU A 121 -14.74 -4.12 -2.47
N GLN A 122 -14.51 -5.43 -2.34
CA GLN A 122 -14.13 -6.30 -3.45
C GLN A 122 -15.20 -6.40 -4.55
N GLN A 123 -16.48 -6.36 -4.17
CA GLN A 123 -17.60 -6.37 -5.11
C GLN A 123 -17.64 -5.09 -5.96
N VAL A 124 -17.36 -3.93 -5.35
CA VAL A 124 -17.32 -2.68 -6.11
C VAL A 124 -16.14 -2.66 -7.07
N GLU A 125 -14.96 -3.11 -6.63
CA GLU A 125 -13.78 -3.27 -7.49
C GLU A 125 -14.06 -4.17 -8.71
N SER A 126 -14.78 -5.27 -8.49
CA SER A 126 -15.13 -6.24 -9.56
C SER A 126 -16.27 -5.79 -10.49
N SER A 127 -16.85 -4.60 -10.28
CA SER A 127 -17.94 -4.10 -11.14
C SER A 127 -17.41 -3.72 -12.53
N ALA A 128 -18.27 -3.78 -13.56
CA ALA A 128 -17.84 -3.55 -14.95
C ALA A 128 -17.41 -2.09 -15.24
N SER A 129 -17.82 -1.15 -14.39
CA SER A 129 -17.50 0.28 -14.50
C SER A 129 -17.50 0.94 -13.12
N PRO A 130 -16.51 0.64 -12.26
CA PRO A 130 -16.46 1.20 -10.91
C PRO A 130 -16.26 2.71 -11.01
N ASN A 131 -17.25 3.48 -10.54
CA ASN A 131 -17.09 4.91 -10.34
C ASN A 131 -16.79 5.18 -8.86
N ILE A 132 -15.97 6.20 -8.59
CA ILE A 132 -15.68 6.71 -7.25
C ILE A 132 -16.97 6.96 -6.46
N ASN A 133 -18.00 7.50 -7.11
CA ASN A 133 -19.29 7.73 -6.47
C ASN A 133 -19.99 6.43 -6.04
N ASP A 134 -19.87 5.35 -6.82
CA ASP A 134 -20.44 4.05 -6.46
C ASP A 134 -19.70 3.42 -5.29
N ILE A 135 -18.36 3.55 -5.27
CA ILE A 135 -17.53 3.14 -4.13
C ILE A 135 -17.96 3.91 -2.88
N LYS A 136 -18.10 5.24 -2.95
CA LYS A 136 -18.52 6.07 -1.82
C LYS A 136 -19.93 5.71 -1.34
N ASN A 137 -20.90 5.63 -2.25
CA ASN A 137 -22.29 5.33 -1.93
C ASN A 137 -22.46 3.95 -1.30
N THR A 138 -21.59 3.00 -1.65
CA THR A 138 -21.62 1.64 -1.11
C THR A 138 -20.95 1.55 0.26
N ILE A 139 -19.81 2.23 0.44
CA ILE A 139 -18.97 2.07 1.64
C ILE A 139 -19.36 3.03 2.76
N LEU A 140 -19.72 4.29 2.46
CA LEU A 140 -20.09 5.28 3.48
C LEU A 140 -21.22 4.82 4.41
N PRO A 141 -22.29 4.14 3.94
CA PRO A 141 -23.31 3.59 4.83
C PRO A 141 -22.80 2.54 5.81
N LEU A 142 -21.79 1.75 5.43
CA LEU A 142 -21.18 0.72 6.29
C LEU A 142 -20.31 1.33 7.40
N LEU A 143 -19.82 2.56 7.17
CA LEU A 143 -19.03 3.33 8.14
C LEU A 143 -19.90 4.29 8.98
N LYS A 144 -21.21 4.33 8.74
CA LYS A 144 -22.13 5.27 9.38
C LYS A 144 -22.08 5.12 10.90
N GLY A 145 -22.00 6.26 11.60
CA GLY A 145 -21.88 6.30 13.06
C GLY A 145 -20.42 6.29 13.55
N ASN A 146 -19.43 6.10 12.67
CA ASN A 146 -18.02 6.23 13.00
C ASN A 146 -17.34 7.35 12.20
N ALA A 147 -17.35 8.56 12.78
CA ALA A 147 -16.78 9.75 12.14
C ALA A 147 -15.31 9.58 11.73
N HIS A 148 -14.51 8.88 12.54
CA HIS A 148 -13.08 8.68 12.25
C HIS A 148 -12.84 7.75 11.06
N LEU A 149 -13.65 6.70 10.89
CA LEU A 149 -13.59 5.81 9.73
C LEU A 149 -14.11 6.50 8.47
N THR A 150 -15.23 7.22 8.58
CA THR A 150 -15.77 8.01 7.46
C THR A 150 -14.75 9.02 6.96
N GLN A 151 -14.13 9.79 7.87
CA GLN A 151 -13.12 10.76 7.50
C GLN A 151 -11.88 10.10 6.89
N GLY A 152 -11.40 9.00 7.47
CA GLY A 152 -10.25 8.26 6.95
C GLY A 152 -10.50 7.69 5.54
N PHE A 153 -11.71 7.24 5.26
CA PHE A 153 -12.11 6.78 3.93
C PHE A 153 -12.18 7.92 2.92
N LEU A 154 -12.77 9.07 3.30
CA LEU A 154 -12.87 10.23 2.40
C LEU A 154 -11.50 10.81 2.03
N GLN A 155 -10.50 10.70 2.92
CA GLN A 155 -9.12 11.13 2.64
C GLN A 155 -8.42 10.32 1.54
N LEU A 156 -8.99 9.18 1.12
CA LEU A 156 -8.49 8.41 -0.02
C LEU A 156 -8.87 9.03 -1.37
N PHE A 157 -9.72 10.06 -1.38
CA PHE A 157 -10.21 10.74 -2.58
C PHE A 157 -9.84 12.23 -2.53
N PRO A 158 -8.55 12.58 -2.74
CA PRO A 158 -8.05 13.95 -2.61
C PRO A 158 -8.63 14.92 -3.66
N ASP A 159 -9.10 14.42 -4.80
CA ASP A 159 -9.69 15.24 -5.88
C ASP A 159 -11.06 15.86 -5.51
N ASP A 160 -11.66 15.44 -4.40
CA ASP A 160 -12.93 16.00 -3.89
C ASP A 160 -12.74 17.11 -2.85
N VAL A 161 -11.51 17.57 -2.62
CA VAL A 161 -11.31 18.82 -1.90
C VAL A 161 -11.84 19.94 -2.81
N PRO A 162 -12.92 20.66 -2.43
CA PRO A 162 -13.44 21.72 -3.27
C PRO A 162 -12.32 22.74 -3.55
N PRO A 163 -12.26 23.34 -4.75
CA PRO A 163 -11.33 24.41 -5.02
C PRO A 163 -11.48 25.48 -3.92
N PRO A 164 -10.37 26.03 -3.39
CA PRO A 164 -10.46 27.10 -2.40
C PRO A 164 -11.32 28.23 -2.99
N SER A 165 -12.41 28.54 -2.29
CA SER A 165 -13.26 29.69 -2.58
C SER A 165 -12.51 31.00 -2.35
#